data_AF-A0A9D1Y2B8-F1
#
_entry.id   AF-A0A9D1Y2B8-F1
#
_cell.length_a   1.000
_cell.length_b   1.000
_cell.length_c   1.000
_cell.angle_alpha   90.00
_cell.angle_beta   90.00
_cell.angle_gamma   90.00
#
_symmetry.space_group_name_H-M   'P 1'
#
loop_
_entity.id
_entity.type
_entity.pdbx_description
1 polymer ?
#
loop_
_entity_poly.entity_id
_entity_poly.type
_entity_poly.pdbx_seq_one_letter_code
_entity_poly.pdbx_strand_id
1 'polypeptide(L)'
;MQKIRKPRRLGAQALAAALLLAALAGCAAVPPGERSAGTAAPSSAPASPPPATAESAAQPTASPSPTPEPTRDPAGAAVFRYAQQADAAQRARQYWDADMTAGPGAYRYALAETVAASVLSYEECSDDDALRAMLSYQQEGPTTLDRIYDGEGMLVQVHFYVEYEPEMNYLGPQYGDGANYVYLFVPLDAAQPCEVESGWHSAQIGERIPRQDPAVMVEGLTMHQSRMLRHQCRAMAAAGLRDFTGPQDWTGEERYRYLYFRGQDYGYGEKEWQERKRAADCGNRLLTIDFTAEDDWYSNQRFFAWDWPGYAPEQLETYRAGLESGAVPGYAGDDTAWQFAWDGDVLTATMLDAGGRAVQAYTFVRYDGFASWDGRTVCTGGRALA
;
A
#
# COMPACT_ATOMS: atom_id res chain seq x y z
N MET A 1 41.28 -19.56 60.26
CA MET A 1 40.62 -19.09 59.01
C MET A 1 41.11 -19.94 57.85
N GLN A 2 40.31 -20.17 56.80
CA GLN A 2 40.75 -20.97 55.63
C GLN A 2 41.93 -20.28 54.91
N LYS A 3 42.97 -20.94 54.39
CA LYS A 3 43.12 -22.12 53.51
C LYS A 3 42.66 -21.92 52.04
N ILE A 4 43.66 -21.92 51.15
CA ILE A 4 43.71 -22.71 49.87
C ILE A 4 42.88 -22.16 48.68
N ARG A 5 43.38 -22.08 47.42
CA ARG A 5 44.73 -22.26 46.82
C ARG A 5 44.84 -21.59 45.42
N LYS A 6 46.07 -21.35 44.95
CA LYS A 6 46.46 -21.16 43.52
C LYS A 6 46.63 -22.54 42.82
N PRO A 7 46.96 -22.67 41.50
CA PRO A 7 46.96 -21.72 40.36
C PRO A 7 46.22 -22.26 39.10
N ARG A 8 46.26 -21.52 37.98
CA ARG A 8 46.07 -22.05 36.59
C ARG A 8 47.39 -22.00 35.81
N ARG A 9 47.71 -23.04 35.04
CA ARG A 9 48.67 -23.06 33.90
C ARG A 9 48.42 -24.31 33.03
N LEU A 10 48.96 -24.28 31.79
CA LEU A 10 48.98 -25.33 30.76
C LEU A 10 47.63 -25.61 30.06
N GLY A 11 47.60 -25.98 28.77
CA GLY A 11 48.67 -25.85 27.77
C GLY A 11 48.75 -26.92 26.66
N ALA A 12 48.08 -26.65 25.53
CA ALA A 12 48.40 -27.12 24.16
C ALA A 12 48.34 -28.63 23.79
N GLN A 13 48.31 -28.85 22.46
CA GLN A 13 48.52 -30.09 21.68
C GLN A 13 47.39 -31.15 21.65
N ALA A 14 47.24 -32.01 20.62
CA ALA A 14 47.50 -31.91 19.15
C ALA A 14 47.00 -33.20 18.43
N LEU A 15 47.05 -33.25 17.08
CA LEU A 15 46.75 -34.41 16.17
C LEU A 15 45.28 -34.88 16.12
N ALA A 16 44.75 -35.63 15.13
CA ALA A 16 45.01 -35.87 13.69
C ALA A 16 43.98 -36.95 13.21
N ALA A 17 43.57 -37.18 11.95
CA ALA A 17 43.51 -36.48 10.64
C ALA A 17 42.49 -37.30 9.74
N ALA A 18 42.28 -37.22 8.42
CA ALA A 18 42.90 -36.54 7.27
C ALA A 18 41.88 -36.41 6.09
N LEU A 19 42.36 -36.43 4.82
CA LEU A 19 41.67 -36.33 3.50
C LEU A 19 41.17 -34.91 3.15
N LEU A 20 41.76 -34.11 2.23
CA LEU A 20 42.38 -34.32 0.90
C LEU A 20 41.34 -34.74 -0.19
N LEU A 21 41.27 -34.13 -1.38
CA LEU A 21 42.18 -33.16 -2.04
C LEU A 21 41.49 -32.39 -3.21
N ALA A 22 42.00 -31.18 -3.51
CA ALA A 22 42.09 -30.53 -4.84
C ALA A 22 40.82 -30.09 -5.63
N ALA A 23 40.88 -29.08 -6.53
CA ALA A 23 41.84 -27.97 -6.71
C ALA A 23 41.33 -26.92 -7.74
N LEU A 24 41.79 -25.66 -7.59
CA LEU A 24 42.15 -24.64 -8.61
C LEU A 24 41.30 -24.51 -9.91
N ALA A 25 40.61 -23.42 -10.24
CA ALA A 25 40.98 -21.99 -10.35
C ALA A 25 41.77 -21.59 -11.62
N GLY A 26 41.22 -20.64 -12.42
CA GLY A 26 41.97 -19.80 -13.37
C GLY A 26 41.34 -19.54 -14.75
N CYS A 27 41.10 -18.25 -15.08
CA CYS A 27 40.96 -17.68 -16.44
C CYS A 27 39.72 -18.10 -17.28
N ALA A 28 39.16 -17.31 -18.22
CA ALA A 28 39.36 -15.91 -18.65
C ALA A 28 38.01 -15.30 -19.14
N ALA A 29 38.01 -14.04 -19.64
CA ALA A 29 36.82 -13.32 -20.14
C ALA A 29 36.85 -13.10 -21.68
N VAL A 30 35.90 -12.28 -22.21
CA VAL A 30 35.81 -11.71 -23.60
C VAL A 30 35.16 -12.67 -24.64
N PRO A 31 34.35 -12.22 -25.65
CA PRO A 31 33.45 -11.05 -25.80
C PRO A 31 31.98 -11.45 -26.20
N PRO A 32 31.04 -10.50 -26.49
CA PRO A 32 29.74 -10.82 -27.12
C PRO A 32 29.80 -10.90 -28.66
N GLY A 33 28.91 -11.71 -29.30
CA GLY A 33 28.78 -11.76 -30.77
C GLY A 33 27.71 -12.72 -31.34
N GLU A 34 26.64 -12.13 -31.90
CA GLU A 34 25.75 -12.56 -33.01
C GLU A 34 25.33 -14.04 -33.33
N ARG A 35 24.03 -14.16 -33.69
CA ARG A 35 23.36 -15.12 -34.61
C ARG A 35 23.06 -16.58 -34.20
N SER A 36 21.83 -16.76 -33.69
CA SER A 36 20.73 -17.54 -34.30
C SER A 36 20.96 -18.97 -34.83
N ALA A 37 20.36 -19.97 -34.15
CA ALA A 37 19.40 -20.97 -34.70
C ALA A 37 19.14 -22.09 -33.66
N GLY A 38 17.88 -22.50 -33.42
CA GLY A 38 17.60 -23.55 -32.42
C GLY A 38 16.11 -23.77 -32.08
N THR A 39 15.32 -24.22 -33.06
CA THR A 39 13.86 -24.44 -32.91
C THR A 39 13.51 -25.53 -31.90
N ALA A 40 12.52 -25.27 -31.04
CA ALA A 40 11.71 -26.30 -30.38
C ALA A 40 10.24 -25.87 -30.40
N ALA A 41 9.35 -26.73 -30.91
CA ALA A 41 7.91 -26.45 -31.05
C ALA A 41 7.06 -27.58 -30.41
N PRO A 42 5.93 -27.27 -29.76
CA PRO A 42 5.07 -28.28 -29.16
C PRO A 42 3.98 -28.82 -30.11
N SER A 43 3.79 -30.14 -30.07
CA SER A 43 2.59 -30.96 -30.35
C SER A 43 1.55 -30.52 -31.40
N SER A 44 1.27 -31.42 -32.35
CA SER A 44 0.25 -31.29 -33.41
C SER A 44 -1.12 -31.88 -33.07
N ALA A 45 -2.19 -31.30 -33.65
CA ALA A 45 -3.49 -31.92 -33.90
C ALA A 45 -3.93 -31.63 -35.36
N PRO A 46 -4.78 -32.45 -36.01
CA PRO A 46 -4.88 -32.50 -37.47
C PRO A 46 -5.75 -31.40 -38.11
N ALA A 47 -5.53 -31.16 -39.41
CA ALA A 47 -6.11 -30.07 -40.19
C ALA A 47 -7.37 -30.46 -40.99
N SER A 48 -8.18 -29.45 -41.30
CA SER A 48 -9.23 -29.47 -42.34
C SER A 48 -8.74 -28.75 -43.63
N PRO A 49 -9.26 -29.09 -44.82
CA PRO A 49 -8.79 -28.54 -46.08
C PRO A 49 -9.24 -27.07 -46.32
N PRO A 50 -8.50 -26.30 -47.14
CA PRO A 50 -8.79 -24.89 -47.40
C PRO A 50 -9.91 -24.68 -48.45
N PRO A 51 -10.81 -23.69 -48.26
CA PRO A 51 -11.60 -23.12 -49.34
C PRO A 51 -10.75 -22.19 -50.24
N ALA A 52 -11.29 -21.87 -51.42
CA ALA A 52 -10.55 -21.28 -52.53
C ALA A 52 -9.99 -19.86 -52.28
N THR A 53 -8.96 -19.52 -53.06
CA THR A 53 -8.44 -18.15 -53.25
C THR A 53 -9.55 -17.19 -53.65
N ALA A 54 -9.71 -16.09 -52.92
CA ALA A 54 -10.52 -14.93 -53.29
C ALA A 54 -9.63 -13.73 -53.63
N GLU A 55 -10.17 -12.74 -54.34
CA GLU A 55 -9.40 -11.66 -54.95
C GLU A 55 -8.77 -10.66 -53.96
N SER A 56 -7.70 -10.02 -54.43
CA SER A 56 -6.95 -8.98 -53.72
C SER A 56 -7.77 -7.70 -53.55
N ALA A 57 -8.58 -7.62 -52.49
CA ALA A 57 -9.06 -6.34 -51.98
C ALA A 57 -7.89 -5.57 -51.33
N ALA A 58 -7.61 -4.35 -51.79
CA ALA A 58 -6.56 -3.51 -51.22
C ALA A 58 -6.90 -3.11 -49.77
N GLN A 59 -5.92 -3.16 -48.88
CA GLN A 59 -6.08 -2.60 -47.54
C GLN A 59 -6.32 -1.08 -47.62
N PRO A 60 -7.24 -0.51 -46.84
CA PRO A 60 -7.30 0.94 -46.71
C PRO A 60 -5.99 1.44 -46.08
N THR A 61 -5.38 2.43 -46.72
CA THR A 61 -4.30 3.21 -46.09
C THR A 61 -4.82 3.80 -44.79
N ALA A 62 -4.07 3.66 -43.69
CA ALA A 62 -4.38 4.35 -42.45
C ALA A 62 -4.49 5.85 -42.71
N SER A 63 -5.55 6.47 -42.19
CA SER A 63 -5.69 7.93 -42.23
C SER A 63 -4.47 8.58 -41.57
N PRO A 64 -3.97 9.72 -42.08
CA PRO A 64 -2.96 10.48 -41.37
C PRO A 64 -3.49 10.87 -39.99
N SER A 65 -2.63 10.86 -38.98
CA SER A 65 -2.90 11.55 -37.71
C SER A 65 -3.30 13.00 -38.02
N PRO A 66 -4.34 13.55 -37.36
CA PRO A 66 -4.72 14.93 -37.59
C PRO A 66 -3.54 15.85 -37.28
N THR A 67 -3.18 16.71 -38.23
CA THR A 67 -2.27 17.82 -37.96
C THR A 67 -2.91 18.68 -36.87
N PRO A 68 -2.20 19.01 -35.77
CA PRO A 68 -2.72 19.94 -34.77
C PRO A 68 -3.12 21.27 -35.44
N GLU A 69 -4.29 21.80 -35.10
CA GLU A 69 -4.62 23.17 -35.49
C GLU A 69 -3.63 24.15 -34.84
N PRO A 70 -3.28 25.26 -35.52
CA PRO A 70 -2.40 26.26 -34.93
C PRO A 70 -3.03 26.84 -33.66
N THR A 71 -2.27 26.84 -32.57
CA THR A 71 -2.72 27.39 -31.28
C THR A 71 -3.10 28.86 -31.39
N ARG A 72 -4.07 29.29 -30.57
CA ARG A 72 -4.46 30.70 -30.46
C ARG A 72 -3.27 31.50 -29.89
N ASP A 73 -3.17 32.78 -30.23
CA ASP A 73 -2.11 33.68 -29.72
C ASP A 73 -2.21 33.80 -28.18
N PRO A 74 -1.21 33.36 -27.39
CA PRO A 74 -1.27 33.44 -25.92
C PRO A 74 -1.47 34.86 -25.38
N ALA A 75 -1.10 35.90 -26.13
CA ALA A 75 -1.36 37.29 -25.74
C ALA A 75 -2.85 37.68 -25.73
N GLY A 76 -3.71 36.85 -26.33
CA GLY A 76 -5.18 37.00 -26.31
C GLY A 76 -5.90 36.17 -25.24
N ALA A 77 -5.19 35.35 -24.47
CA ALA A 77 -5.78 34.48 -23.44
C ALA A 77 -6.15 35.25 -22.15
N ALA A 78 -7.06 34.68 -21.36
CA ALA A 78 -7.48 35.26 -20.08
C ALA A 78 -6.34 35.33 -19.05
N VAL A 79 -6.18 36.50 -18.41
CA VAL A 79 -5.17 36.74 -17.37
C VAL A 79 -5.82 36.84 -15.99
N PHE A 80 -5.50 35.89 -15.12
CA PHE A 80 -6.06 35.78 -13.77
C PHE A 80 -5.21 36.53 -12.73
N ARG A 81 -5.86 37.04 -11.68
CA ARG A 81 -5.16 37.65 -10.52
C ARG A 81 -4.65 36.55 -9.59
N TYR A 82 -3.55 36.82 -8.87
CA TYR A 82 -3.01 35.93 -7.84
C TYR A 82 -4.05 35.37 -6.86
N ALA A 83 -5.02 36.18 -6.43
CA ALA A 83 -6.10 35.73 -5.55
C ALA A 83 -7.03 34.68 -6.18
N GLN A 84 -7.28 34.75 -7.49
CA GLN A 84 -8.07 33.77 -8.24
C GLN A 84 -7.24 32.49 -8.46
N GLN A 85 -5.94 32.62 -8.72
CA GLN A 85 -5.02 31.48 -8.85
C GLN A 85 -4.88 30.73 -7.52
N ALA A 86 -4.81 31.45 -6.40
CA ALA A 86 -4.76 30.86 -5.06
C ALA A 86 -6.07 30.14 -4.69
N ASP A 87 -7.24 30.70 -5.03
CA ASP A 87 -8.54 30.03 -4.89
C ASP A 87 -8.61 28.76 -5.73
N ALA A 88 -8.22 28.83 -7.00
CA ALA A 88 -8.22 27.66 -7.89
C ALA A 88 -7.29 26.55 -7.38
N ALA A 89 -6.07 26.90 -6.94
CA ALA A 89 -5.14 25.94 -6.35
C ALA A 89 -5.66 25.33 -5.03
N GLN A 90 -6.35 26.11 -4.20
CA GLN A 90 -6.96 25.59 -2.97
C GLN A 90 -8.13 24.64 -3.27
N ARG A 91 -9.03 25.02 -4.19
CA ARG A 91 -10.18 24.20 -4.62
C ARG A 91 -9.73 22.90 -5.27
N ALA A 92 -8.69 22.94 -6.11
CA ALA A 92 -8.08 21.76 -6.70
C ALA A 92 -7.58 20.76 -5.65
N ARG A 93 -6.87 21.23 -4.61
CA ARG A 93 -6.42 20.36 -3.49
C ARG A 93 -7.61 19.78 -2.73
N GLN A 94 -8.57 20.61 -2.34
CA GLN A 94 -9.75 20.16 -1.59
C GLN A 94 -10.60 19.14 -2.36
N TYR A 95 -10.71 19.30 -3.68
CA TYR A 95 -11.34 18.33 -4.57
C TYR A 95 -10.55 17.02 -4.64
N TRP A 96 -9.23 17.10 -4.84
CA TRP A 96 -8.38 15.91 -4.96
C TRP A 96 -8.28 15.12 -3.64
N ASP A 97 -8.14 15.79 -2.50
CA ASP A 97 -8.18 15.17 -1.18
C ASP A 97 -9.52 14.43 -0.96
N ALA A 98 -10.64 15.01 -1.41
CA ALA A 98 -11.95 14.38 -1.30
C ALA A 98 -12.11 13.19 -2.27
N ASP A 99 -11.64 13.31 -3.51
CA ASP A 99 -11.71 12.25 -4.51
C ASP A 99 -10.85 11.03 -4.11
N MET A 100 -9.61 11.28 -3.67
CA MET A 100 -8.70 10.24 -3.17
C MET A 100 -9.15 9.59 -1.85
N THR A 101 -10.02 10.25 -1.07
CA THR A 101 -10.54 9.70 0.20
C THR A 101 -11.86 8.95 0.02
N ALA A 102 -12.77 9.44 -0.85
CA ALA A 102 -14.15 8.96 -0.93
C ALA A 102 -14.80 9.00 -2.35
N GLY A 103 -14.09 9.47 -3.36
CA GLY A 103 -14.57 9.54 -4.76
C GLY A 103 -14.03 8.42 -5.66
N PRO A 104 -14.24 8.52 -6.98
CA PRO A 104 -13.64 7.61 -7.98
C PRO A 104 -12.11 7.44 -7.87
N GLY A 105 -11.38 8.44 -7.40
CA GLY A 105 -9.94 8.37 -7.16
C GLY A 105 -9.52 7.51 -5.96
N ALA A 106 -10.45 7.16 -5.06
CA ALA A 106 -10.20 6.46 -3.81
C ALA A 106 -9.75 5.01 -4.02
N TYR A 107 -8.46 4.84 -4.32
CA TYR A 107 -7.82 3.54 -4.43
C TYR A 107 -7.77 2.88 -3.04
N ARG A 108 -8.43 1.73 -2.90
CA ARG A 108 -8.50 1.00 -1.63
C ARG A 108 -7.08 0.68 -1.14
N TYR A 109 -6.75 1.15 0.07
CA TYR A 109 -5.42 1.06 0.71
C TYR A 109 -4.31 1.96 0.15
N ALA A 110 -4.61 2.91 -0.75
CA ALA A 110 -3.70 4.01 -1.06
C ALA A 110 -3.90 5.16 -0.07
N LEU A 111 -2.82 5.58 0.60
CA LEU A 111 -2.76 6.86 1.28
C LEU A 111 -2.20 7.89 0.30
N ALA A 112 -3.05 8.82 -0.11
CA ALA A 112 -2.69 9.95 -0.94
C ALA A 112 -2.47 11.20 -0.06
N GLU A 113 -1.28 11.78 -0.13
CA GLU A 113 -0.95 13.03 0.55
C GLU A 113 -0.83 14.15 -0.50
N THR A 114 -1.78 15.10 -0.58
CA THR A 114 -1.72 16.21 -1.54
C THR A 114 -0.76 17.29 -1.08
N VAL A 115 0.47 17.27 -1.58
CA VAL A 115 1.56 18.13 -1.10
C VAL A 115 1.57 19.51 -1.77
N ALA A 116 1.22 19.61 -3.05
CA ALA A 116 1.23 20.89 -3.77
C ALA A 116 0.15 20.99 -4.86
N ALA A 117 -0.19 22.20 -5.25
CA ALA A 117 -0.97 22.49 -6.45
C ALA A 117 -0.40 23.74 -7.14
N SER A 118 -0.28 23.68 -8.46
CA SER A 118 0.26 24.76 -9.30
C SER A 118 -0.70 25.07 -10.43
N VAL A 119 -1.10 26.34 -10.56
CA VAL A 119 -1.92 26.80 -11.69
C VAL A 119 -1.02 26.95 -12.92
N LEU A 120 -1.44 26.40 -14.05
CA LEU A 120 -0.77 26.58 -15.34
C LEU A 120 -1.45 27.68 -16.16
N SER A 121 -0.65 28.48 -16.84
CA SER A 121 -1.09 29.48 -17.81
C SER A 121 -1.53 28.85 -19.14
N TYR A 122 -2.23 29.63 -19.99
CA TYR A 122 -2.56 29.17 -21.34
C TYR A 122 -1.29 28.83 -22.15
N GLU A 123 -0.23 29.64 -22.02
CA GLU A 123 1.06 29.46 -22.72
C GLU A 123 1.70 28.11 -22.32
N GLU A 124 1.75 27.79 -21.02
CA GLU A 124 2.20 26.48 -20.54
C GLU A 124 1.31 25.31 -21.01
N CYS A 125 0.00 25.56 -21.21
CA CYS A 125 -0.94 24.56 -21.75
C CYS A 125 -0.89 24.42 -23.28
N SER A 126 -0.43 25.44 -24.01
CA SER A 126 -0.39 25.46 -25.48
C SER A 126 0.93 24.96 -26.07
N ASP A 127 2.02 25.07 -25.29
CA ASP A 127 3.39 24.86 -25.77
C ASP A 127 3.94 23.47 -25.45
N ASP A 128 3.40 22.78 -24.43
CA ASP A 128 3.63 21.35 -24.23
C ASP A 128 2.72 20.54 -25.17
N ASP A 129 3.33 19.82 -26.13
CA ASP A 129 2.61 19.03 -27.15
C ASP A 129 1.67 17.98 -26.55
N ALA A 130 2.03 17.35 -25.43
CA ALA A 130 1.25 16.28 -24.82
C ALA A 130 0.08 16.84 -24.00
N LEU A 131 0.34 17.91 -23.23
CA LEU A 131 -0.68 18.64 -22.48
C LEU A 131 -1.71 19.28 -23.42
N ARG A 132 -1.24 19.92 -24.51
CA ARG A 132 -2.11 20.44 -25.57
C ARG A 132 -2.96 19.33 -26.19
N ALA A 133 -2.35 18.21 -26.59
CA ALA A 133 -3.09 17.10 -27.22
C ALA A 133 -4.17 16.50 -26.30
N MET A 134 -3.95 16.51 -24.97
CA MET A 134 -4.94 16.12 -23.97
C MET A 134 -6.08 17.16 -23.85
N LEU A 135 -5.74 18.44 -23.64
CA LEU A 135 -6.71 19.51 -23.40
C LEU A 135 -7.51 19.92 -24.63
N SER A 136 -7.01 19.61 -25.84
CA SER A 136 -7.71 19.79 -27.12
C SER A 136 -8.57 18.59 -27.55
N TYR A 137 -8.69 17.55 -26.72
CA TYR A 137 -9.54 16.40 -27.04
C TYR A 137 -11.02 16.80 -27.00
N GLN A 138 -11.66 16.86 -28.18
CA GLN A 138 -13.06 17.28 -28.30
C GLN A 138 -14.04 16.26 -27.71
N GLN A 139 -14.77 16.71 -26.69
CA GLN A 139 -16.10 16.20 -26.33
C GLN A 139 -17.18 17.12 -26.96
N GLU A 140 -18.46 16.94 -26.63
CA GLU A 140 -19.53 17.80 -27.15
C GLU A 140 -19.50 19.22 -26.54
N GLY A 141 -18.67 20.12 -27.10
CA GLY A 141 -18.56 21.50 -26.63
C GLY A 141 -17.25 22.19 -27.02
N PRO A 142 -16.91 23.34 -26.38
CA PRO A 142 -15.55 23.88 -26.41
C PRO A 142 -14.58 22.91 -25.71
N THR A 143 -13.32 22.86 -26.14
CA THR A 143 -12.29 22.04 -25.48
C THR A 143 -11.84 22.67 -24.17
N THR A 144 -11.22 21.91 -23.26
CA THR A 144 -10.65 22.47 -22.04
C THR A 144 -9.62 23.56 -22.35
N LEU A 145 -8.84 23.41 -23.43
CA LEU A 145 -7.90 24.43 -23.89
C LEU A 145 -8.61 25.73 -24.35
N ASP A 146 -9.77 25.63 -24.99
CA ASP A 146 -10.61 26.80 -25.31
C ASP A 146 -11.15 27.47 -24.03
N ARG A 147 -11.66 26.67 -23.08
CA ARG A 147 -12.23 27.16 -21.81
C ARG A 147 -11.19 27.90 -20.94
N ILE A 148 -9.94 27.45 -20.96
CA ILE A 148 -8.80 28.14 -20.33
C ILE A 148 -8.50 29.46 -21.05
N TYR A 149 -8.46 29.47 -22.38
CA TYR A 149 -8.20 30.68 -23.17
C TYR A 149 -9.28 31.75 -22.96
N ASP A 150 -10.55 31.35 -23.08
CA ASP A 150 -11.71 32.24 -23.01
C ASP A 150 -12.04 32.65 -21.55
N GLY A 151 -11.36 32.06 -20.56
CA GLY A 151 -11.33 32.53 -19.17
C GLY A 151 -12.38 31.91 -18.24
N GLU A 152 -13.01 30.81 -18.65
CA GLU A 152 -14.04 30.11 -17.86
C GLU A 152 -13.49 29.46 -16.60
N GLY A 153 -12.20 29.12 -16.59
CA GLY A 153 -11.50 28.48 -15.47
C GLY A 153 -10.00 28.37 -15.73
N MET A 154 -9.31 27.64 -14.86
CA MET A 154 -7.85 27.46 -14.92
C MET A 154 -7.50 25.98 -14.85
N LEU A 155 -6.40 25.59 -15.50
CA LEU A 155 -5.81 24.28 -15.26
C LEU A 155 -4.93 24.32 -14.01
N VAL A 156 -5.08 23.32 -13.15
CA VAL A 156 -4.27 23.15 -11.95
C VAL A 156 -3.63 21.77 -11.95
N GLN A 157 -2.30 21.74 -11.92
CA GLN A 157 -1.52 20.52 -11.70
C GLN A 157 -1.44 20.26 -10.20
N VAL A 158 -2.08 19.18 -9.72
CA VAL A 158 -2.07 18.76 -8.31
C VAL A 158 -1.04 17.66 -8.13
N HIS A 159 -0.07 17.87 -7.25
CA HIS A 159 0.98 16.90 -6.88
C HIS A 159 0.64 16.23 -5.56
N PHE A 160 0.71 14.91 -5.56
CA PHE A 160 0.40 14.07 -4.41
C PHE A 160 1.41 12.91 -4.28
N TYR A 161 1.54 12.36 -3.09
CA TYR A 161 2.33 11.17 -2.84
C TYR A 161 1.41 9.97 -2.53
N VAL A 162 1.63 8.84 -3.20
CA VAL A 162 0.89 7.58 -3.01
C VAL A 162 1.76 6.57 -2.27
N GLU A 163 1.32 6.14 -1.10
CA GLU A 163 1.91 5.04 -0.33
C GLU A 163 0.81 4.03 0.01
N TYR A 164 1.06 2.73 -0.22
CA TYR A 164 0.09 1.71 0.15
C TYR A 164 0.18 1.35 1.63
N GLU A 165 -0.93 0.91 2.22
CA GLU A 165 -0.93 0.36 3.58
C GLU A 165 -0.04 -0.89 3.68
N PRO A 166 0.72 -1.09 4.77
CA PRO A 166 1.76 -2.10 4.86
C PRO A 166 1.23 -3.53 4.69
N GLU A 167 -0.05 -3.77 5.01
CA GLU A 167 -0.77 -5.01 4.74
C GLU A 167 -0.74 -5.45 3.27
N MET A 168 -0.72 -4.52 2.31
CA MET A 168 -0.73 -4.81 0.88
C MET A 168 0.56 -5.51 0.40
N ASN A 169 1.69 -5.25 1.05
CA ASN A 169 2.99 -5.85 0.74
C ASN A 169 2.97 -7.38 0.94
N TYR A 170 2.09 -7.87 1.83
CA TYR A 170 1.91 -9.29 2.13
C TYR A 170 0.83 -9.97 1.27
N LEU A 171 0.18 -9.23 0.37
CA LEU A 171 -0.78 -9.76 -0.59
C LEU A 171 -0.14 -10.06 -1.95
N GLY A 172 0.90 -9.32 -2.30
CA GLY A 172 1.78 -9.48 -3.45
C GLY A 172 2.75 -8.30 -3.53
N PRO A 173 3.77 -8.34 -4.41
CA PRO A 173 4.70 -7.23 -4.58
C PRO A 173 3.97 -6.02 -5.17
N GLN A 174 3.56 -5.11 -4.29
CA GLN A 174 2.99 -3.80 -4.63
C GLN A 174 3.97 -2.75 -4.11
N TYR A 175 4.55 -1.98 -5.04
CA TYR A 175 5.35 -0.81 -4.69
C TYR A 175 4.39 0.39 -4.65
N GLY A 176 4.52 1.28 -3.67
CA GLY A 176 3.76 2.54 -3.70
C GLY A 176 4.13 3.35 -4.94
N ASP A 177 3.14 3.87 -5.66
CA ASP A 177 3.36 4.63 -6.90
C ASP A 177 4.15 5.93 -6.67
N GLY A 178 4.30 6.36 -5.41
CA GLY A 178 5.20 7.42 -5.01
C GLY A 178 4.70 8.81 -5.40
N ALA A 179 5.62 9.66 -5.84
CA ALA A 179 5.27 11.00 -6.30
C ALA A 179 4.48 10.94 -7.61
N ASN A 180 3.28 11.51 -7.63
CA ASN A 180 2.35 11.53 -8.75
C ASN A 180 1.71 12.92 -8.92
N TYR A 181 1.16 13.19 -10.10
CA TYR A 181 0.33 14.36 -10.35
C TYR A 181 -0.85 14.07 -11.28
N VAL A 182 -1.86 14.93 -11.19
CA VAL A 182 -3.01 14.99 -12.10
C VAL A 182 -3.25 16.44 -12.53
N TYR A 183 -3.96 16.61 -13.64
CA TYR A 183 -4.48 17.90 -14.09
C TYR A 183 -5.98 17.99 -13.78
N LEU A 184 -6.37 19.05 -13.09
CA LEU A 184 -7.77 19.39 -12.84
C LEU A 184 -8.10 20.71 -13.54
N PHE A 185 -9.23 20.78 -14.25
CA PHE A 185 -9.82 22.06 -14.62
C PHE A 185 -10.65 22.59 -13.45
N VAL A 186 -10.42 23.85 -13.08
CA VAL A 186 -11.11 24.51 -11.98
C VAL A 186 -11.89 25.71 -12.54
N PRO A 187 -13.23 25.62 -12.66
CA PRO A 187 -14.05 26.72 -13.13
C PRO A 187 -13.90 27.96 -12.24
N LEU A 188 -13.89 29.15 -12.85
CA LEU A 188 -13.83 30.42 -12.13
C LEU A 188 -15.12 30.67 -11.32
N ASP A 189 -16.24 30.09 -11.74
CA ASP A 189 -17.46 30.00 -10.95
C ASP A 189 -17.29 28.95 -9.84
N ALA A 190 -17.32 29.39 -8.58
CA ALA A 190 -17.21 28.53 -7.40
C ALA A 190 -18.44 27.64 -7.17
N ALA A 191 -19.56 27.84 -7.88
CA ALA A 191 -20.71 26.95 -7.85
C ALA A 191 -20.53 25.69 -8.73
N GLN A 192 -19.53 25.68 -9.62
CA GLN A 192 -19.22 24.55 -10.50
C GLN A 192 -18.13 23.66 -9.87
N PRO A 193 -18.24 22.32 -10.01
CA PRO A 193 -17.24 21.39 -9.49
C PRO A 193 -15.91 21.53 -10.25
N CYS A 194 -14.82 21.01 -9.69
CA CYS A 194 -13.61 20.79 -10.48
C CYS A 194 -13.81 19.55 -11.38
N GLU A 195 -13.10 19.52 -12.50
CA GLU A 195 -13.17 18.47 -13.52
C GLU A 195 -11.80 17.79 -13.63
N VAL A 196 -11.76 16.46 -13.74
CA VAL A 196 -10.50 15.69 -13.84
C VAL A 196 -10.14 15.53 -15.32
N GLU A 197 -9.05 16.18 -15.74
CA GLU A 197 -8.62 16.21 -17.14
C GLU A 197 -7.65 15.08 -17.50
N SER A 198 -7.02 14.44 -16.51
CA SER A 198 -5.98 13.42 -16.74
C SER A 198 -6.10 12.19 -15.84
N GLY A 199 -5.53 11.08 -16.29
CA GLY A 199 -5.11 10.01 -15.39
C GLY A 199 -3.91 10.43 -14.52
N TRP A 200 -3.46 9.55 -13.63
CA TRP A 200 -2.27 9.81 -12.82
C TRP A 200 -1.01 9.77 -13.68
N HIS A 201 -0.12 10.74 -13.47
CA HIS A 201 1.21 10.79 -14.06
C HIS A 201 2.27 10.61 -12.97
N SER A 202 3.20 9.66 -13.13
CA SER A 202 4.32 9.51 -12.19
C SER A 202 5.29 10.68 -12.31
N ALA A 203 5.41 11.45 -11.22
CA ALA A 203 6.49 12.38 -11.05
C ALA A 203 7.75 11.59 -10.65
N GLN A 204 8.70 11.42 -11.58
CA GLN A 204 10.00 10.78 -11.31
C GLN A 204 10.94 11.59 -10.38
N ILE A 205 10.35 12.41 -9.51
CA ILE A 205 11.00 13.33 -8.56
C ILE A 205 10.98 12.75 -7.13
N GLY A 206 11.11 11.41 -7.03
CA GLY A 206 10.77 10.58 -5.86
C GLY A 206 11.54 10.82 -4.54
N GLU A 207 12.36 11.88 -4.46
CA GLU A 207 13.12 12.27 -3.27
C GLU A 207 12.92 13.75 -2.86
N ARG A 208 12.12 14.55 -3.59
CA ARG A 208 12.05 16.02 -3.39
C ARG A 208 10.69 16.60 -3.00
N ILE A 209 9.63 15.80 -2.97
CA ILE A 209 8.34 16.24 -2.44
C ILE A 209 8.42 16.20 -0.89
N PRO A 210 8.35 17.34 -0.17
CA PRO A 210 8.47 17.35 1.28
C PRO A 210 7.14 16.87 1.89
N ARG A 211 7.12 15.64 2.42
CA ARG A 211 5.95 15.11 3.14
C ARG A 211 5.61 16.03 4.33
N GLN A 212 4.34 16.33 4.52
CA GLN A 212 3.81 16.85 5.79
C GLN A 212 3.81 15.70 6.79
N ASP A 213 4.77 15.70 7.71
CA ASP A 213 5.03 14.61 8.67
C ASP A 213 3.73 14.10 9.33
N PRO A 214 3.24 12.89 8.98
CA PRO A 214 1.93 12.43 9.45
C PRO A 214 1.95 12.27 10.96
N ALA A 215 1.17 13.12 11.65
CA ALA A 215 1.35 13.48 13.07
C ALA A 215 1.08 12.37 14.12
N VAL A 216 1.13 11.09 13.73
CA VAL A 216 1.00 9.91 14.60
C VAL A 216 2.07 8.87 14.22
N MET A 217 3.33 9.26 14.37
CA MET A 217 4.48 8.36 14.39
C MET A 217 4.75 7.90 15.82
N VAL A 218 5.04 6.60 16.00
CA VAL A 218 5.54 6.10 17.29
C VAL A 218 7.06 6.21 17.29
N GLU A 219 7.62 6.88 18.30
CA GLU A 219 9.08 7.08 18.41
C GLU A 219 9.82 5.74 18.34
N GLY A 220 10.83 5.64 17.48
CA GLY A 220 11.62 4.41 17.28
C GLY A 220 11.05 3.40 16.27
N LEU A 221 9.91 3.69 15.63
CA LEU A 221 9.32 2.89 14.53
C LEU A 221 9.39 3.62 13.18
N THR A 222 9.34 2.86 12.09
CA THR A 222 9.08 3.38 10.73
C THR A 222 7.59 3.72 10.54
N MET A 223 7.25 4.36 9.41
CA MET A 223 5.85 4.65 9.04
C MET A 223 5.04 3.36 8.89
N HIS A 224 5.55 2.39 8.14
CA HIS A 224 4.93 1.06 7.97
C HIS A 224 4.73 0.36 9.32
N GLN A 225 5.76 0.33 10.18
CA GLN A 225 5.67 -0.21 11.54
C GLN A 225 4.60 0.52 12.38
N SER A 226 4.49 1.85 12.27
CA SER A 226 3.53 2.67 13.03
C SER A 226 2.07 2.57 12.53
N ARG A 227 1.83 2.24 11.26
CA ARG A 227 0.49 1.94 10.73
C ARG A 227 0.06 0.52 11.11
N MET A 228 0.90 -0.47 10.80
CA MET A 228 0.76 -1.88 11.19
C MET A 228 0.42 -2.03 12.69
N LEU A 229 1.17 -1.36 13.57
CA LEU A 229 0.90 -1.34 15.02
C LEU A 229 -0.51 -0.82 15.36
N ARG A 230 -0.95 0.27 14.71
CA ARG A 230 -2.28 0.85 14.96
C ARG A 230 -3.39 -0.09 14.46
N HIS A 231 -3.21 -0.73 13.31
CA HIS A 231 -4.15 -1.72 12.78
C HIS A 231 -4.25 -2.95 13.70
N GLN A 232 -3.10 -3.48 14.16
CA GLN A 232 -3.04 -4.54 15.18
C GLN A 232 -3.77 -4.13 16.47
N CYS A 233 -3.47 -2.96 17.05
CA CYS A 233 -4.13 -2.46 18.27
C CYS A 233 -5.65 -2.32 18.09
N ARG A 234 -6.11 -1.77 16.96
CA ARG A 234 -7.54 -1.62 16.63
C ARG A 234 -8.24 -2.97 16.50
N ALA A 235 -7.68 -3.90 15.74
CA ALA A 235 -8.26 -5.22 15.55
C ALA A 235 -8.34 -6.02 16.85
N MET A 236 -7.32 -5.95 17.72
CA MET A 236 -7.35 -6.61 19.04
C MET A 236 -8.39 -5.98 19.97
N ALA A 237 -8.48 -4.65 20.02
CA ALA A 237 -9.44 -3.93 20.85
C ALA A 237 -10.88 -4.13 20.38
N ALA A 238 -11.13 -4.08 19.07
CA ALA A 238 -12.44 -4.36 18.47
C ALA A 238 -12.89 -5.81 18.70
N ALA A 239 -11.96 -6.78 18.67
CA ALA A 239 -12.26 -8.19 18.91
C ALA A 239 -12.57 -8.54 20.38
N GLY A 240 -12.17 -7.68 21.32
CA GLY A 240 -12.33 -7.92 22.76
C GLY A 240 -11.13 -8.58 23.44
N LEU A 241 -9.99 -8.70 22.75
CA LEU A 241 -8.82 -9.40 23.28
C LEU A 241 -8.21 -8.64 24.46
N ARG A 242 -8.32 -9.20 25.67
CA ARG A 242 -7.80 -8.60 26.90
C ARG A 242 -6.52 -9.26 27.42
N ASP A 243 -6.59 -10.53 27.81
CA ASP A 243 -5.51 -11.22 28.51
C ASP A 243 -5.04 -12.46 27.71
N PHE A 244 -3.85 -12.38 27.11
CA PHE A 244 -3.30 -13.46 26.27
C PHE A 244 -1.78 -13.34 26.12
N THR A 245 -1.14 -14.46 25.79
CA THR A 245 0.27 -14.57 25.37
C THR A 245 0.42 -14.89 23.88
N GLY A 246 -0.63 -15.40 23.23
CA GLY A 246 -0.71 -15.53 21.78
C GLY A 246 -2.05 -16.06 21.26
N PRO A 247 -2.22 -16.21 19.93
CA PRO A 247 -3.46 -16.64 19.28
C PRO A 247 -3.98 -18.02 19.69
N GLN A 248 -3.16 -18.84 20.34
CA GLN A 248 -3.55 -20.13 20.91
C GLN A 248 -4.44 -19.99 22.16
N ASP A 249 -4.36 -18.87 22.89
CA ASP A 249 -5.10 -18.67 24.14
C ASP A 249 -6.57 -18.27 23.90
N TRP A 250 -6.89 -17.78 22.70
CA TRP A 250 -8.21 -17.23 22.35
C TRP A 250 -9.27 -18.31 22.08
N THR A 251 -10.51 -17.98 22.43
CA THR A 251 -11.70 -18.73 22.00
C THR A 251 -11.91 -18.68 20.49
N GLY A 252 -12.78 -19.55 19.97
CA GLY A 252 -13.17 -19.52 18.55
C GLY A 252 -13.85 -18.22 18.12
N GLU A 253 -14.57 -17.57 19.04
CA GLU A 253 -15.27 -16.30 18.78
C GLU A 253 -14.31 -15.11 18.75
N GLU A 254 -13.46 -14.96 19.77
CA GLU A 254 -12.41 -13.91 19.80
C GLU A 254 -11.51 -13.98 18.56
N ARG A 255 -11.11 -15.21 18.17
CA ARG A 255 -10.34 -15.49 16.95
C ARG A 255 -11.12 -15.12 15.68
N TYR A 256 -12.43 -15.36 15.63
CA TYR A 256 -13.27 -14.93 14.52
C TYR A 256 -13.31 -13.40 14.41
N ARG A 257 -13.61 -12.71 15.51
CA ARG A 257 -13.68 -11.25 15.55
C ARG A 257 -12.33 -10.61 15.18
N TYR A 258 -11.22 -11.13 15.72
CA TYR A 258 -9.88 -10.62 15.40
C TYR A 258 -9.59 -10.72 13.90
N LEU A 259 -9.76 -11.91 13.32
CA LEU A 259 -9.51 -12.11 11.89
C LEU A 259 -10.50 -11.33 11.00
N TYR A 260 -11.76 -11.19 11.42
CA TYR A 260 -12.74 -10.35 10.74
C TYR A 260 -12.29 -8.88 10.70
N PHE A 261 -11.97 -8.27 11.84
CA PHE A 261 -11.55 -6.86 11.91
C PHE A 261 -10.21 -6.65 11.21
N ARG A 262 -9.19 -7.45 11.57
CA ARG A 262 -7.85 -7.39 10.96
C ARG A 262 -7.90 -7.63 9.45
N GLY A 263 -8.82 -8.47 8.98
CA GLY A 263 -9.02 -8.74 7.56
C GLY A 263 -9.45 -7.53 6.74
N GLN A 264 -10.10 -6.54 7.36
CA GLN A 264 -10.49 -5.30 6.69
C GLN A 264 -9.27 -4.46 6.29
N ASP A 265 -8.14 -4.59 6.98
CA ASP A 265 -6.87 -3.97 6.61
C ASP A 265 -6.22 -4.65 5.38
N TYR A 266 -6.53 -5.95 5.16
CA TYR A 266 -6.00 -6.79 4.07
C TYR A 266 -6.98 -6.95 2.87
N GLY A 267 -7.98 -6.09 2.73
CA GLY A 267 -8.94 -6.17 1.62
C GLY A 267 -10.09 -7.17 1.81
N TYR A 268 -10.06 -8.00 2.85
CA TYR A 268 -11.03 -9.08 3.06
C TYR A 268 -12.30 -8.54 3.72
N GLY A 269 -13.40 -8.56 2.97
CA GLY A 269 -14.73 -8.21 3.48
C GLY A 269 -15.39 -9.38 4.19
N GLU A 270 -16.63 -9.19 4.62
CA GLU A 270 -17.41 -10.22 5.32
C GLU A 270 -17.54 -11.50 4.48
N LYS A 271 -17.72 -11.37 3.16
CA LYS A 271 -17.87 -12.50 2.25
C LYS A 271 -16.65 -13.41 2.24
N GLU A 272 -15.44 -12.83 2.18
CA GLU A 272 -14.18 -13.58 2.22
C GLU A 272 -14.02 -14.36 3.54
N TRP A 273 -14.57 -13.84 4.65
CA TRP A 273 -14.59 -14.52 5.95
C TRP A 273 -15.72 -15.55 6.12
N GLN A 274 -16.82 -15.43 5.37
CA GLN A 274 -17.87 -16.46 5.27
C GLN A 274 -17.39 -17.66 4.42
N GLU A 275 -16.54 -17.43 3.41
CA GLU A 275 -15.94 -18.48 2.58
C GLU A 275 -14.87 -19.28 3.38
N ARG A 276 -15.28 -20.36 4.06
CA ARG A 276 -14.44 -21.19 4.96
C ARG A 276 -12.99 -21.44 4.51
N LYS A 277 -12.75 -21.71 3.22
CA LYS A 277 -11.39 -21.91 2.69
C LYS A 277 -10.59 -20.60 2.65
N ARG A 278 -11.19 -19.50 2.20
CA ARG A 278 -10.56 -18.17 2.26
C ARG A 278 -10.28 -17.76 3.69
N ALA A 279 -11.20 -18.01 4.62
CA ALA A 279 -10.97 -17.78 6.03
C ALA A 279 -9.77 -18.60 6.59
N ALA A 280 -9.55 -19.83 6.12
CA ALA A 280 -8.38 -20.64 6.47
C ALA A 280 -7.08 -20.09 5.85
N ASP A 281 -7.05 -19.91 4.54
CA ASP A 281 -5.89 -19.45 3.76
C ASP A 281 -5.42 -18.06 4.22
N CYS A 282 -6.35 -17.11 4.40
CA CYS A 282 -6.07 -15.75 4.85
C CYS A 282 -5.83 -15.68 6.37
N GLY A 283 -6.58 -16.46 7.16
CA GLY A 283 -6.49 -16.44 8.61
C GLY A 283 -5.12 -16.83 9.14
N ASN A 284 -4.47 -17.86 8.57
CA ASN A 284 -3.12 -18.21 8.99
C ASN A 284 -2.10 -17.12 8.62
N ARG A 285 -2.22 -16.52 7.43
CA ARG A 285 -1.33 -15.43 6.97
C ARG A 285 -1.33 -14.26 7.96
N LEU A 286 -2.52 -13.77 8.33
CA LEU A 286 -2.67 -12.65 9.26
C LEU A 286 -1.98 -12.93 10.60
N LEU A 287 -2.24 -14.10 11.19
CA LEU A 287 -1.61 -14.45 12.47
C LEU A 287 -0.10 -14.65 12.36
N THR A 288 0.41 -15.25 11.27
CA THR A 288 1.86 -15.40 11.06
C THR A 288 2.54 -14.02 10.95
N ILE A 289 1.95 -13.05 10.27
CA ILE A 289 2.49 -11.68 10.16
C ILE A 289 2.45 -10.96 11.51
N ASP A 290 1.30 -10.95 12.18
CA ASP A 290 1.09 -10.15 13.39
C ASP A 290 1.72 -10.75 14.65
N PHE A 291 1.97 -12.06 14.72
CA PHE A 291 2.44 -12.77 15.92
C PHE A 291 3.75 -13.57 15.73
N THR A 292 4.41 -13.47 14.56
CA THR A 292 5.77 -14.04 14.39
C THR A 292 6.75 -13.07 13.73
N ALA A 293 8.02 -13.23 14.09
CA ALA A 293 9.16 -12.64 13.41
C ALA A 293 9.70 -13.53 12.26
N GLU A 294 8.89 -14.45 11.73
CA GLU A 294 9.24 -15.25 10.56
C GLU A 294 8.83 -14.50 9.28
N ASP A 295 9.68 -14.55 8.24
CA ASP A 295 9.49 -13.81 6.99
C ASP A 295 8.65 -14.57 5.94
N ASP A 296 8.22 -15.78 6.28
CA ASP A 296 7.77 -16.77 5.31
C ASP A 296 6.24 -16.91 5.25
N TRP A 297 5.66 -16.34 4.20
CA TRP A 297 4.24 -16.39 3.86
C TRP A 297 3.73 -17.80 3.46
N TYR A 298 4.58 -18.82 3.43
CA TYR A 298 4.26 -20.16 2.93
C TYR A 298 4.73 -21.33 3.82
N SER A 299 5.92 -21.26 4.44
CA SER A 299 6.63 -22.47 4.91
C SER A 299 6.57 -22.81 6.41
N ASN A 300 6.53 -21.87 7.35
CA ASN A 300 6.57 -22.17 8.80
C ASN A 300 5.52 -21.42 9.65
N GLN A 301 5.81 -21.11 10.92
CA GLN A 301 4.90 -21.26 12.07
C GLN A 301 3.42 -20.94 11.80
N ARG A 302 2.60 -22.00 11.86
CA ARG A 302 1.16 -21.93 11.66
C ARG A 302 0.42 -21.99 12.99
N PHE A 303 -0.43 -21.01 13.24
CA PHE A 303 -1.39 -21.04 14.33
C PHE A 303 -2.56 -22.01 14.06
N PHE A 304 -2.69 -22.46 12.80
CA PHE A 304 -3.68 -23.43 12.38
C PHE A 304 -3.04 -24.69 11.79
N ALA A 305 -3.67 -25.84 12.03
CA ALA A 305 -3.31 -27.07 11.34
C ALA A 305 -3.53 -26.91 9.82
N TRP A 306 -2.78 -27.66 9.01
CA TRP A 306 -2.86 -27.61 7.54
C TRP A 306 -4.26 -27.98 7.01
N ASP A 307 -5.01 -28.75 7.79
CA ASP A 307 -6.38 -29.20 7.54
C ASP A 307 -7.44 -28.39 8.32
N TRP A 308 -7.09 -27.24 8.92
CA TRP A 308 -8.05 -26.38 9.62
C TRP A 308 -9.16 -25.90 8.66
N PRO A 309 -10.43 -26.29 8.86
CA PRO A 309 -11.50 -26.08 7.88
C PRO A 309 -12.14 -24.68 8.00
N GLY A 310 -11.36 -23.69 8.47
CA GLY A 310 -11.90 -22.43 8.99
C GLY A 310 -12.86 -22.65 10.17
N TYR A 311 -13.80 -21.73 10.33
CA TYR A 311 -14.84 -21.79 11.37
C TYR A 311 -15.87 -22.90 11.10
N ALA A 312 -16.58 -23.32 12.15
CA ALA A 312 -17.74 -24.21 12.05
C ALA A 312 -18.98 -23.39 11.60
N PRO A 313 -19.74 -23.78 10.55
CA PRO A 313 -20.87 -22.98 10.05
C PRO A 313 -21.96 -22.76 11.08
N GLU A 314 -22.19 -23.74 11.95
CA GLU A 314 -23.12 -23.69 13.08
C GLU A 314 -22.69 -22.75 14.21
N GLN A 315 -21.50 -22.14 14.12
CA GLN A 315 -21.02 -21.10 15.04
C GLN A 315 -20.95 -19.71 14.38
N LEU A 316 -21.03 -19.64 13.04
CA LEU A 316 -20.78 -18.41 12.29
C LEU A 316 -21.76 -17.29 12.66
N GLU A 317 -23.05 -17.60 12.77
CA GLU A 317 -24.06 -16.61 13.17
C GLU A 317 -23.89 -16.12 14.61
N THR A 318 -23.43 -16.98 15.52
CA THR A 318 -23.10 -16.59 16.91
C THR A 318 -21.92 -15.63 16.93
N TYR A 319 -20.84 -15.94 16.20
CA TYR A 319 -19.66 -15.09 16.17
C TYR A 319 -19.91 -13.75 15.45
N ARG A 320 -20.76 -13.74 14.41
CA ARG A 320 -21.23 -12.51 13.73
C ARG A 320 -22.05 -11.62 14.67
N ALA A 321 -23.00 -12.19 15.43
CA ALA A 321 -23.77 -11.44 16.41
C ALA A 321 -22.90 -10.83 17.54
N GLY A 322 -21.74 -11.43 17.82
CA GLY A 322 -20.75 -10.90 18.76
C GLY A 322 -19.94 -9.70 18.27
N LEU A 323 -19.96 -9.35 16.98
CA LEU A 323 -19.12 -8.28 16.41
C LEU A 323 -19.44 -6.89 16.98
N GLU A 324 -20.71 -6.55 17.17
CA GLU A 324 -21.14 -5.22 17.63
C GLU A 324 -20.97 -4.99 19.14
N SER A 325 -20.83 -6.05 19.92
CA SER A 325 -20.82 -6.03 21.39
C SER A 325 -19.54 -6.57 22.03
N GLY A 326 -18.61 -7.04 21.21
CA GLY A 326 -17.44 -7.78 21.65
C GLY A 326 -16.23 -6.97 22.12
N ALA A 327 -16.19 -5.66 21.84
CA ALA A 327 -14.98 -4.85 21.98
C ALA A 327 -14.53 -4.63 23.44
N VAL A 328 -13.24 -4.35 23.62
CA VAL A 328 -12.65 -4.01 24.92
C VAL A 328 -13.32 -2.75 25.49
N PRO A 329 -13.76 -2.75 26.77
CA PRO A 329 -14.45 -1.60 27.36
C PRO A 329 -13.64 -0.30 27.25
N GLY A 330 -14.23 0.71 26.60
CA GLY A 330 -13.59 1.99 26.33
C GLY A 330 -13.03 2.15 24.91
N TYR A 331 -13.03 1.10 24.08
CA TYR A 331 -12.70 1.21 22.66
C TYR A 331 -13.72 2.12 21.93
N ALA A 332 -13.22 3.00 21.06
CA ALA A 332 -13.99 4.04 20.37
C ALA A 332 -13.71 4.08 18.85
N GLY A 333 -13.25 2.97 18.26
CA GLY A 333 -12.88 2.94 16.84
C GLY A 333 -11.63 3.79 16.57
N ASP A 334 -11.68 4.60 15.52
CA ASP A 334 -10.58 5.51 15.15
C ASP A 334 -10.24 6.53 16.25
N ASP A 335 -11.24 7.00 17.02
CA ASP A 335 -11.10 7.97 18.11
C ASP A 335 -10.47 7.38 19.39
N THR A 336 -10.10 6.09 19.39
CA THR A 336 -9.49 5.44 20.55
C THR A 336 -8.13 6.05 20.87
N ALA A 337 -7.97 6.59 22.08
CA ALA A 337 -6.71 7.17 22.53
C ALA A 337 -5.68 6.09 22.96
N TRP A 338 -4.46 6.19 22.43
CA TRP A 338 -3.35 5.29 22.71
C TRP A 338 -2.14 6.02 23.28
N GLN A 339 -1.47 5.39 24.25
CA GLN A 339 -0.13 5.78 24.73
C GLN A 339 0.87 4.70 24.37
N PHE A 340 2.06 5.09 23.91
CA PHE A 340 3.12 4.18 23.47
C PHE A 340 4.37 4.40 24.34
N ALA A 341 4.96 3.33 24.85
CA ALA A 341 6.16 3.39 25.69
C ALA A 341 7.07 2.17 25.48
N TRP A 342 8.37 2.39 25.42
CA TRP A 342 9.39 1.33 25.32
C TRP A 342 9.95 0.96 26.70
N ASP A 343 10.14 -0.34 26.93
CA ASP A 343 10.96 -0.90 28.00
C ASP A 343 11.98 -1.87 27.38
N GLY A 344 13.20 -1.38 27.16
CA GLY A 344 14.17 -2.05 26.30
C GLY A 344 13.64 -2.23 24.87
N ASP A 345 13.70 -3.48 24.38
CA ASP A 345 13.22 -3.86 23.04
C ASP A 345 11.70 -4.13 22.97
N VAL A 346 10.96 -3.97 24.08
CA VAL A 346 9.52 -4.21 24.16
C VAL A 346 8.75 -2.89 24.10
N LEU A 347 7.86 -2.78 23.11
CA LEU A 347 6.90 -1.69 22.99
C LEU A 347 5.59 -2.06 23.68
N THR A 348 5.10 -1.22 24.59
CA THR A 348 3.75 -1.31 25.13
C THR A 348 2.85 -0.25 24.50
N ALA A 349 1.77 -0.68 23.85
CA ALA A 349 0.65 0.19 23.47
C ALA A 349 -0.45 0.09 24.54
N THR A 350 -0.83 1.21 25.13
CA THR A 350 -1.80 1.31 26.22
C THR A 350 -3.05 2.04 25.74
N MET A 351 -4.21 1.38 25.79
CA MET A 351 -5.51 1.96 25.47
C MET A 351 -6.02 2.76 26.67
N LEU A 352 -6.49 3.99 26.42
CA LEU A 352 -7.19 4.81 27.40
C LEU A 352 -8.71 4.77 27.16
N ASP A 353 -9.49 4.82 28.24
CA ASP A 353 -10.91 5.16 28.14
C ASP A 353 -11.12 6.67 27.94
N ALA A 354 -12.37 7.09 27.69
CA ALA A 354 -12.74 8.50 27.49
C ALA A 354 -12.48 9.41 28.72
N GLY A 355 -12.15 8.84 29.89
CA GLY A 355 -11.66 9.58 31.07
C GLY A 355 -10.14 9.75 31.11
N GLY A 356 -9.41 9.29 30.08
CA GLY A 356 -7.95 9.28 30.02
C GLY A 356 -7.30 8.20 30.89
N ARG A 357 -8.07 7.24 31.39
CA ARG A 357 -7.58 6.17 32.28
C ARG A 357 -7.22 4.93 31.47
N ALA A 358 -6.04 4.36 31.74
CA ALA A 358 -5.58 3.14 31.10
C ALA A 358 -6.46 1.93 31.45
N VAL A 359 -6.90 1.17 30.43
CA VAL A 359 -7.84 0.04 30.57
C VAL A 359 -7.34 -1.28 29.97
N GLN A 360 -6.41 -1.20 29.01
CA GLN A 360 -5.86 -2.34 28.28
C GLN A 360 -4.42 -2.03 27.85
N ALA A 361 -3.53 -3.02 27.88
CA ALA A 361 -2.22 -2.96 27.26
C ALA A 361 -2.01 -4.10 26.26
N TYR A 362 -1.32 -3.79 25.17
CA TYR A 362 -0.76 -4.75 24.22
C TYR A 362 0.76 -4.57 24.18
N THR A 363 1.48 -5.68 24.08
CA THR A 363 2.94 -5.73 24.03
C THR A 363 3.39 -6.19 22.65
N PHE A 364 4.47 -5.60 22.16
CA PHE A 364 5.03 -5.87 20.85
C PHE A 364 6.57 -5.84 20.91
N VAL A 365 7.19 -6.53 19.96
CA VAL A 365 8.61 -6.32 19.60
C VAL A 365 8.71 -5.76 18.19
N ARG A 366 9.81 -5.05 17.90
CA ARG A 366 10.08 -4.53 16.57
C ARG A 366 10.63 -5.64 15.66
N TYR A 367 10.11 -5.74 14.44
CA TYR A 367 10.70 -6.52 13.37
C TYR A 367 11.19 -5.55 12.28
N ASP A 368 12.50 -5.50 12.07
CA ASP A 368 13.12 -4.52 11.16
C ASP A 368 13.03 -4.91 9.68
N GLY A 369 12.69 -6.17 9.39
CA GLY A 369 12.62 -6.67 8.02
C GLY A 369 13.98 -6.89 7.37
N PHE A 370 13.95 -7.25 6.09
CA PHE A 370 15.10 -7.12 5.18
C PHE A 370 15.10 -5.76 4.47
N ALA A 371 13.99 -5.02 4.47
CA ALA A 371 13.86 -3.66 3.96
C ALA A 371 12.86 -2.81 4.78
N SER A 372 12.72 -1.54 4.43
CA SER A 372 11.90 -0.56 5.16
C SER A 372 10.38 -0.70 4.95
N TRP A 373 9.93 -1.69 4.17
CA TRP A 373 8.55 -1.90 3.75
C TRP A 373 7.94 -3.21 4.25
N ASP A 374 8.75 -4.22 4.57
CA ASP A 374 8.39 -5.44 5.29
C ASP A 374 8.66 -5.35 6.81
N GLY A 375 9.39 -4.33 7.26
CA GLY A 375 9.50 -3.98 8.67
C GLY A 375 8.13 -3.74 9.32
N ARG A 376 7.84 -4.45 10.42
CA ARG A 376 6.54 -4.48 11.12
C ARG A 376 6.69 -4.55 12.65
N THR A 377 5.58 -4.51 13.37
CA THR A 377 5.51 -4.88 14.79
C THR A 377 4.96 -6.29 14.94
N VAL A 378 5.47 -7.03 15.93
CA VAL A 378 5.03 -8.40 16.24
C VAL A 378 4.45 -8.40 17.65
N CYS A 379 3.18 -8.76 17.79
CA CYS A 379 2.48 -8.79 19.07
C CYS A 379 2.93 -9.98 19.92
N THR A 380 3.26 -9.72 21.18
CA THR A 380 3.77 -10.70 22.15
C THR A 380 2.80 -10.99 23.30
N GLY A 381 1.62 -10.36 23.30
CA GLY A 381 0.59 -10.58 24.32
C GLY A 381 -0.18 -9.32 24.70
N GLY A 382 -1.29 -9.50 25.42
CA GLY A 382 -2.13 -8.45 25.97
C GLY A 382 -2.45 -8.69 27.44
N ARG A 383 -2.76 -7.60 28.15
CA ARG A 383 -3.25 -7.63 29.54
C ARG A 383 -4.27 -6.53 29.83
N ALA A 384 -5.32 -6.86 30.59
CA ALA A 384 -6.19 -5.89 31.21
C ALA A 384 -5.38 -4.96 32.15
N LEU A 385 -5.78 -3.68 32.23
CA LEU A 385 -5.20 -2.71 33.18
C LEU A 385 -6.20 -2.25 34.25
N ALA A 386 -7.46 -2.71 34.16
CA ALA A 386 -8.54 -2.47 35.10
C ALA A 386 -9.59 -3.60 35.05
#